data_AF-A0A6I2XX05-F1
#
_entry.id   AF-A0A6I2XX05-F1
#
_cell.length_a   1.000
_cell.length_b   1.000
_cell.length_c   1.000
_cell.angle_alpha   90.00
_cell.angle_beta   90.00
_cell.angle_gamma   90.00
#
_symmetry.space_group_name_H-M   'P 1'
#
loop_
_entity.id
_entity.type
_entity.pdbx_description
1 polymer ?
#
loop_
_entity_poly.entity_id
_entity_poly.type
_entity_poly.pdbx_seq_one_letter_code
_entity_poly.pdbx_strand_id
1 'polypeptide(L)'
;MSLPLEDRLPEFPWDVLAPYSRRASEHPDGLVDVSVGTPVDATPAIVQQALIAAADAPGYPTTAGTPGLREACAGWMKRRLGVTVPPSAVLPSIGSKELVANLPTVLG
;
A
#
# COMPACT_ATOMS: atom_id res chain seq x y z
N MET A 1 31.10 -17.61 -12.03
CA MET A 1 30.38 -17.35 -10.75
C MET A 1 29.23 -16.43 -11.11
N SER A 2 27.97 -16.81 -10.84
CA SER A 2 26.84 -15.92 -11.13
C SER A 2 26.90 -14.70 -10.23
N LEU A 3 26.59 -13.51 -10.76
CA LEU A 3 26.38 -12.34 -9.94
C LEU A 3 25.29 -12.62 -8.88
N PRO A 4 25.42 -12.06 -7.66
CA PRO A 4 24.35 -12.10 -6.67
C PRO A 4 23.03 -11.60 -7.28
N LEU A 5 21.90 -12.09 -6.76
CA LEU A 5 20.57 -11.78 -7.32
C LEU A 5 20.27 -10.28 -7.34
N GLU A 6 20.78 -9.54 -6.35
CA GLU A 6 20.64 -8.09 -6.24
C GLU A 6 21.17 -7.34 -7.47
N ASP A 7 22.33 -7.77 -8.02
CA ASP A 7 22.98 -7.16 -9.18
C ASP A 7 22.23 -7.39 -10.50
N ARG A 8 21.18 -8.22 -10.47
CA ARG A 8 20.35 -8.55 -11.64
C ARG A 8 18.97 -7.90 -11.59
N LEU A 9 18.61 -7.28 -10.47
CA LEU A 9 17.35 -6.57 -10.34
C LEU A 9 17.47 -5.17 -10.98
N PRO A 10 16.41 -4.67 -11.64
CA PRO A 10 16.42 -3.31 -12.17
C PRO A 10 16.49 -2.29 -11.03
N GLU A 11 17.10 -1.14 -11.32
CA GLU A 11 16.98 0.05 -10.47
C GLU A 11 15.52 0.47 -10.32
N PHE A 12 15.19 1.15 -9.22
CA PHE A 12 13.84 1.65 -9.09
C PHE A 12 13.57 2.78 -10.10
N PRO A 13 12.34 2.85 -10.65
CA PRO A 13 11.99 3.87 -11.64
C PRO A 13 12.16 5.32 -11.20
N TRP A 14 12.20 5.63 -9.90
CA TRP A 14 12.45 6.99 -9.42
C TRP A 14 13.94 7.35 -9.34
N ASP A 15 14.83 6.36 -9.20
CA ASP A 15 16.28 6.60 -9.19
C ASP A 15 16.75 7.12 -10.55
N VAL A 16 16.18 6.59 -11.63
CA VAL A 16 16.44 7.06 -13.00
C VAL A 16 15.88 8.47 -13.27
N LEU A 17 14.96 8.97 -12.42
CA LEU A 17 14.35 10.29 -12.59
C LEU A 17 15.19 11.44 -12.00
N ALA A 18 16.13 11.14 -11.10
CA ALA A 18 16.90 12.16 -10.38
C ALA A 18 17.60 13.22 -11.27
N PRO A 19 18.22 12.87 -12.42
CA PRO A 19 18.82 13.88 -13.31
C PRO A 19 17.78 14.83 -13.93
N TYR A 20 16.59 14.32 -14.24
CA TYR A 20 15.52 15.10 -14.85
C TYR A 20 14.86 16.02 -13.81
N SER A 21 14.64 15.55 -12.58
CA SER A 21 14.15 16.40 -11.49
C SER A 21 15.11 17.55 -11.20
N ARG A 22 16.44 17.31 -11.19
CA ARG A 22 17.43 18.39 -11.03
C ARG A 22 17.29 19.46 -12.11
N ARG A 23 17.24 19.07 -13.38
CA ARG A 23 17.08 20.00 -14.51
C ARG A 23 15.76 20.76 -14.45
N ALA A 24 14.67 20.09 -14.08
CA ALA A 24 13.36 20.72 -14.00
C ALA A 24 13.27 21.73 -12.85
N SER A 25 13.96 21.48 -11.73
CA SER A 25 14.05 22.43 -10.61
C SER A 25 14.82 23.72 -10.94
N GLU A 26 15.59 23.76 -12.03
CA GLU A 26 16.25 24.99 -12.52
C GLU A 26 15.27 25.92 -13.25
N HIS A 27 14.05 25.48 -13.54
CA HIS A 27 13.03 26.31 -14.15
C HIS A 27 12.62 27.46 -13.21
N PRO A 28 12.49 28.72 -13.68
CA PRO A 28 12.16 29.86 -12.83
C PRO A 28 10.87 29.71 -12.02
N ASP A 29 9.87 29.04 -12.58
CA ASP A 29 8.57 28.79 -11.93
C ASP A 29 8.57 27.53 -11.04
N GLY A 30 9.71 26.84 -10.92
CA GLY A 30 9.87 25.62 -10.14
C GLY A 30 9.40 24.34 -10.85
N LEU A 31 9.53 23.22 -10.15
CA LEU A 31 9.18 21.88 -10.60
C LEU A 31 7.74 21.52 -10.19
N VAL A 32 6.96 20.99 -11.15
CA VAL A 32 5.76 20.21 -10.85
C VAL A 32 6.16 18.74 -10.75
N ASP A 33 6.30 18.25 -9.52
CA ASP A 33 6.79 16.90 -9.28
C ASP A 33 5.68 15.85 -9.44
N VAL A 34 5.78 15.07 -10.53
CA VAL A 34 4.91 13.92 -10.84
C VAL A 34 5.72 12.61 -10.90
N SER A 35 6.90 12.58 -10.27
CA SER A 35 7.84 11.46 -10.34
C SER A 35 7.44 10.28 -9.44
N VAL A 36 6.67 10.53 -8.37
CA VAL A 36 6.28 9.52 -7.39
C VAL A 36 4.76 9.46 -7.24
N GLY A 37 4.18 8.29 -7.46
CA GLY A 37 2.74 8.02 -7.32
C GLY A 37 2.26 7.87 -5.87
N THR A 38 2.57 8.82 -5.01
CA THR A 38 2.13 8.86 -3.60
C THR A 38 1.16 10.02 -3.39
N PRO A 39 0.03 9.84 -2.69
CA PRO A 39 -0.85 10.94 -2.34
C PRO A 39 -0.13 11.95 -1.46
N VAL A 40 -0.33 13.23 -1.72
CA VAL A 40 0.26 14.35 -0.95
C VAL A 40 -0.73 14.96 0.05
N ASP A 41 -2.01 14.62 -0.07
CA ASP A 41 -3.06 15.12 0.80
C ASP A 41 -2.91 14.58 2.23
N ALA A 42 -3.35 15.37 3.20
CA ALA A 42 -3.40 14.93 4.59
C ALA A 42 -4.34 13.74 4.76
N THR A 43 -3.93 12.77 5.58
CA THR A 43 -4.77 11.63 5.96
C THR A 43 -6.11 12.13 6.54
N PRO A 44 -7.27 11.60 6.12
CA PRO A 44 -8.56 12.04 6.64
C PRO A 44 -8.67 11.91 8.17
N ALA A 45 -9.22 12.93 8.83
CA ALA A 45 -9.31 13.01 10.29
C ALA A 45 -10.01 11.80 10.94
N ILE A 46 -11.04 11.26 10.28
CA ILE A 46 -11.76 10.07 10.75
C ILE A 46 -10.85 8.84 10.91
N VAL A 47 -9.88 8.66 10.02
CA VAL A 47 -8.91 7.54 10.09
C VAL A 47 -7.93 7.77 11.24
N GLN A 48 -7.43 9.00 11.36
CA GLN A 48 -6.50 9.37 12.44
C GLN A 48 -7.17 9.17 13.81
N GLN A 49 -8.42 9.62 13.97
CA GLN A 49 -9.17 9.49 15.21
C GLN A 49 -9.46 8.04 15.58
N ALA A 50 -9.83 7.20 14.60
CA ALA A 50 -10.06 5.78 14.84
C ALA A 50 -8.80 5.05 15.31
N LEU A 51 -7.64 5.39 14.73
CA LEU A 51 -6.35 4.84 15.15
C LEU A 51 -6.00 5.25 16.58
N ILE A 52 -6.15 6.54 16.92
CA ILE A 52 -5.89 7.05 18.27
C ILE A 52 -6.78 6.34 19.29
N ALA A 53 -8.07 6.21 19.00
CA ALA A 53 -9.03 5.56 19.89
C ALA A 53 -8.73 4.06 20.09
N ALA A 54 -8.10 3.40 19.12
CA ALA A 54 -7.77 1.98 19.14
C ALA A 54 -6.30 1.68 19.51
N ALA A 55 -5.55 2.68 19.97
CA ALA A 55 -4.10 2.55 20.21
C ALA A 55 -3.75 1.56 21.34
N ASP A 56 -4.63 1.40 22.34
CA ASP A 56 -4.48 0.40 23.40
C ASP A 56 -5.10 -0.94 22.97
N ALA A 57 -4.33 -1.70 22.19
CA ALA A 57 -4.74 -2.99 21.64
C ALA A 57 -3.70 -4.09 21.94
N PRO A 58 -3.56 -4.53 23.21
CA PRO A 58 -2.60 -5.55 23.58
C PRO A 58 -2.96 -6.92 22.99
N GLY A 59 -1.94 -7.74 22.77
CA GLY A 59 -2.09 -9.11 22.27
C GLY A 59 -1.64 -9.28 20.81
N TYR A 60 -1.53 -10.54 20.39
CA TYR A 60 -1.10 -10.88 19.04
C TYR A 60 -2.30 -10.89 18.09
N PRO A 61 -2.29 -10.09 17.00
CA PRO A 61 -3.39 -10.07 16.05
C PRO A 61 -3.48 -11.39 15.30
N THR A 62 -4.71 -11.85 15.04
CA THR A 62 -4.92 -13.05 14.23
C THR A 62 -4.67 -12.75 12.74
N THR A 63 -4.11 -13.71 12.01
CA THR A 63 -3.90 -13.60 10.56
C THR A 63 -5.21 -13.35 9.80
N ALA A 64 -6.32 -13.91 10.26
CA ALA A 64 -7.63 -13.72 9.63
C ALA A 64 -8.16 -12.27 9.76
N GLY A 65 -7.60 -11.46 10.66
CA GLY A 65 -8.13 -10.16 11.03
C GLY A 65 -9.34 -10.25 11.97
N THR A 66 -9.80 -9.09 12.44
CA THR A 66 -10.98 -9.03 13.32
C THR A 66 -12.27 -9.24 12.52
N PRO A 67 -13.34 -9.81 13.13
CA PRO A 67 -14.64 -9.94 12.46
C PRO A 67 -15.15 -8.61 11.88
N GLY A 68 -15.06 -7.53 12.66
CA GLY A 68 -15.50 -6.20 12.25
C GLY A 68 -14.75 -5.65 11.03
N LEU A 69 -13.44 -5.92 10.91
CA LEU A 69 -12.67 -5.52 9.72
C LEU A 69 -13.17 -6.24 8.47
N ARG A 70 -13.39 -7.56 8.58
CA ARG A 70 -13.84 -8.39 7.44
C ARG A 70 -15.24 -8.00 6.97
N GLU A 71 -16.15 -7.73 7.91
CA GLU A 71 -17.48 -7.22 7.63
C GLU A 71 -17.44 -5.84 6.97
N ALA A 72 -16.59 -4.93 7.47
CA ALA A 72 -16.41 -3.60 6.89
C ALA A 72 -15.91 -3.68 5.44
N CYS A 73 -14.92 -4.54 5.16
CA CYS A 73 -14.40 -4.79 3.82
C CYS A 73 -15.48 -5.36 2.89
N ALA A 74 -16.18 -6.44 3.29
CA ALA A 74 -17.25 -7.03 2.47
C ALA A 74 -18.38 -6.01 2.20
N GLY A 75 -18.76 -5.22 3.20
CA GLY A 75 -19.73 -4.15 3.06
C GLY A 75 -19.27 -3.04 2.11
N TRP A 76 -17.99 -2.67 2.15
CA TRP A 76 -17.40 -1.71 1.22
C TRP A 76 -17.42 -2.24 -0.22
N MET A 77 -17.04 -3.51 -0.44
CA MET A 77 -17.09 -4.15 -1.76
C MET A 77 -18.51 -4.14 -2.33
N LYS A 78 -19.52 -4.44 -1.50
CA LYS A 78 -20.92 -4.36 -1.91
C LYS A 78 -21.33 -2.95 -2.32
N ARG A 79 -21.03 -1.94 -1.48
CA ARG A 79 -21.45 -0.55 -1.73
C ARG A 79 -20.71 0.12 -2.89
N ARG A 80 -19.43 -0.19 -3.08
CA ARG A 80 -18.56 0.52 -4.03
C ARG A 80 -18.33 -0.23 -5.33
N LEU A 81 -18.32 -1.55 -5.28
CA LEU A 81 -18.02 -2.41 -6.43
C LEU A 81 -19.24 -3.25 -6.87
N GLY A 82 -20.34 -3.27 -6.11
CA GLY A 82 -21.49 -4.14 -6.36
C GLY A 82 -21.22 -5.63 -6.10
N VAL A 83 -20.05 -5.96 -5.51
CA VAL A 83 -19.62 -7.34 -5.27
C VAL A 83 -20.10 -7.81 -3.91
N THR A 84 -20.85 -8.91 -3.87
CA THR A 84 -21.30 -9.53 -2.62
C THR A 84 -20.45 -10.77 -2.33
N VAL A 85 -19.74 -10.73 -1.20
CA VAL A 85 -18.95 -11.86 -0.68
C VAL A 85 -19.28 -12.06 0.80
N PRO A 86 -19.22 -13.30 1.32
CA PRO A 86 -19.31 -13.50 2.75
C PRO A 86 -18.04 -12.92 3.43
N PRO A 87 -18.13 -12.38 4.65
CA PRO A 87 -16.95 -11.93 5.39
C PRO A 87 -15.88 -13.02 5.54
N SER A 88 -16.30 -14.30 5.55
CA SER A 88 -15.40 -15.47 5.57
C SER A 88 -14.45 -15.56 4.37
N ALA A 89 -14.78 -14.91 3.25
CA ALA A 89 -13.95 -14.85 2.05
C ALA A 89 -13.00 -13.64 2.00
N VAL A 90 -12.97 -12.82 3.07
CA VAL A 90 -12.05 -11.68 3.20
C VAL A 90 -10.87 -12.06 4.09
N LEU A 91 -9.67 -11.76 3.61
CA LEU A 91 -8.41 -11.84 4.35
C LEU A 91 -7.66 -10.49 4.21
N PRO A 92 -7.41 -9.75 5.29
CA PRO A 92 -6.63 -8.51 5.23
C PRO A 92 -5.15 -8.80 5.01
N SER A 93 -4.46 -7.91 4.29
CA SER A 93 -3.01 -7.91 4.12
C SER A 93 -2.39 -6.61 4.66
N ILE A 94 -1.07 -6.60 4.88
CA ILE A 94 -0.35 -5.38 5.27
C ILE A 94 0.01 -4.60 4.00
N GLY A 95 -1.02 -4.00 3.41
CA GLY A 95 -0.93 -3.38 2.09
C GLY A 95 -0.82 -4.41 0.96
N SER A 96 -0.98 -3.94 -0.28
CA SER A 96 -0.97 -4.83 -1.46
C SER A 96 0.43 -5.31 -1.86
N LYS A 97 1.48 -4.54 -1.55
CA LYS A 97 2.87 -4.87 -1.93
C LYS A 97 3.31 -6.20 -1.32
N GLU A 98 2.97 -6.43 -0.05
CA GLU A 98 3.29 -7.68 0.66
C GLU A 98 2.59 -8.87 -0.02
N LEU A 99 1.28 -8.76 -0.26
CA LEU A 99 0.53 -9.79 -0.97
C LEU A 99 1.10 -10.10 -2.36
N VAL A 100 1.38 -9.08 -3.17
CA VAL A 100 1.90 -9.26 -4.54
C VAL A 100 3.28 -9.90 -4.53
N ALA A 101 4.16 -9.49 -3.60
CA ALA A 101 5.49 -10.08 -3.48
C ALA A 101 5.45 -11.54 -3.01
N ASN A 102 4.50 -11.89 -2.13
CA ASN A 102 4.38 -13.23 -1.56
C ASN A 102 3.52 -14.19 -2.38
N LEU A 103 2.71 -13.70 -3.32
CA LEU A 103 1.79 -14.50 -4.13
C LEU A 103 2.44 -15.71 -4.80
N PRO A 104 3.62 -15.58 -5.46
CA PRO A 104 4.33 -16.74 -6.02
C PRO A 104 4.69 -17.77 -4.93
N THR A 105 5.21 -17.33 -3.78
CA THR A 105 5.55 -18.26 -2.69
C THR A 105 4.33 -19.03 -2.16
N VAL A 106 3.16 -18.38 -2.12
CA VAL A 106 1.93 -18.96 -1.57
C VAL A 106 1.20 -19.85 -2.59
N LEU A 107 1.34 -19.58 -3.89
CA LEU A 107 0.62 -20.31 -4.95
C LEU A 107 1.49 -21.25 -5.80
N GLY A 108 2.82 -21.13 -5.76
CA GLY A 108 3.80 -21.92 -6.54
C GLY A 108 4.45 -21.16 -7.69
#